data_AF-A0A9J7LYR3-F1
#
_entry.id   AF-A0A9J7LYR3-F1
#
_cell.length_a   1.000
_cell.length_b   1.000
_cell.length_c   1.000
_cell.angle_alpha   90.00
_cell.angle_beta   90.00
_cell.angle_gamma   90.00
#
_symmetry.space_group_name_H-M   'P 1'
#
loop_
_entity.id
_entity.type
_entity.pdbx_description
1 polymer ?
#
loop_
_entity_poly.entity_id
_entity_poly.type
_entity_poly.pdbx_seq_one_letter_code
_entity_poly.pdbx_strand_id
1 'polypeptide(L)'
;MSGSHGVFVGNLNRSRSKEELKHGLTCLLTSLGFSAVREDDVDVRKKHQRAFGFIYFQHEEEQKQAIRSLSLLSENSLILISQLQIVAENKRLKVALKKDNNGDHSVQMEKRWKQARNLEQHQMAGHESVTNHPSSNARCNNSQPPNLLRFSKVPNETLRTQWTASRSLEHLLLGESLGAETRSLEFKKGDGNFLEFHLKRTVAKYTCAFLNSGGGTLMVGVTDDGKVCGVSCDHRREDNIRIDIDSVIKGFRPQVFPSQYSVQFIPVLEQSLHGDVPTNRKVLCITVHTPVDQHQGLYATPHGEVFVRRDGSVEELSASGVQEWCRRNYQKDLQMLQDREKQLLRELQEKEHRLQDKEHQHHQDEELQDKDVSSQNYLQDLYVLKNREQQLLQELQDKEQRLKEVEKKLSSKSKVCVIL
;
A
#
# COMPACT_ATOMS: atom_id res chain seq x y z
N MET A 1 22.52 -34.57 30.18
CA MET A 1 22.17 -35.46 29.05
C MET A 1 21.88 -34.57 27.87
N SER A 2 22.70 -34.62 26.81
CA SER A 2 22.60 -33.64 25.71
C SER A 2 21.33 -33.88 24.90
N GLY A 3 20.45 -32.88 24.79
CA GLY A 3 19.33 -32.93 23.86
C GLY A 3 19.82 -33.27 22.46
N SER A 4 19.25 -34.31 21.84
CA SER A 4 19.61 -34.77 20.49
C SER A 4 19.13 -33.81 19.40
N HIS A 5 18.22 -32.88 19.74
CA HIS A 5 17.49 -32.05 18.78
C HIS A 5 17.92 -30.58 18.88
N GLY A 6 18.89 -30.17 18.05
CA GLY A 6 19.47 -28.82 18.09
C GLY A 6 18.83 -27.83 17.12
N VAL A 7 18.60 -26.60 17.57
CA VAL A 7 18.22 -25.44 16.73
C VAL A 7 19.40 -24.49 16.63
N PHE A 8 19.82 -24.17 15.40
CA PHE A 8 20.80 -23.13 15.13
C PHE A 8 20.16 -21.75 15.18
N VAL A 9 20.81 -20.83 15.89
CA VAL A 9 20.43 -19.42 15.99
C VAL A 9 21.61 -18.54 15.58
N GLY A 10 21.46 -17.79 14.50
CA GLY A 10 22.49 -16.93 13.94
C GLY A 10 22.18 -15.44 14.08
N ASN A 11 23.17 -14.63 13.70
CA ASN A 11 23.16 -13.17 13.80
C ASN A 11 23.10 -12.64 15.24
N LEU A 12 23.64 -13.37 16.22
CA LEU A 12 23.72 -12.88 17.59
C LEU A 12 24.66 -11.68 17.70
N ASN A 13 24.37 -10.81 18.65
CA ASN A 13 25.14 -9.59 18.88
C ASN A 13 26.51 -9.91 19.48
N ARG A 14 27.58 -9.76 18.69
CA ARG A 14 28.95 -10.12 19.10
C ARG A 14 29.49 -9.20 20.21
N SER A 15 29.00 -7.98 20.37
CA SER A 15 29.47 -7.06 21.41
C SER A 15 29.11 -7.54 22.82
N ARG A 16 28.03 -8.31 22.96
CA ARG A 16 27.57 -8.93 24.22
C ARG A 16 28.45 -10.11 24.64
N SER A 17 28.53 -10.38 25.95
CA SER A 17 29.19 -11.56 26.51
C SER A 17 28.45 -12.86 26.12
N LYS A 18 29.10 -14.02 26.28
CA LYS A 18 28.43 -15.29 25.94
C LYS A 18 27.27 -15.55 26.90
N GLU A 19 27.44 -15.17 28.15
CA GLU A 19 26.51 -15.32 29.27
C GLU A 19 25.28 -14.43 29.05
N GLU A 20 25.47 -13.17 28.64
CA GLU A 20 24.36 -12.26 28.29
C GLU A 20 23.54 -12.78 27.10
N LEU A 21 24.22 -13.34 26.09
CA LEU A 21 23.54 -13.93 24.93
C LEU A 21 22.79 -15.21 25.28
N LYS A 22 23.35 -16.06 26.15
CA LYS A 22 22.67 -17.26 26.68
C LYS A 22 21.41 -16.87 27.44
N HIS A 23 21.57 -15.98 28.42
CA HIS A 23 20.47 -15.48 29.23
C HIS A 23 19.35 -14.87 28.38
N GLY A 24 19.72 -14.00 27.43
CA GLY A 24 18.74 -13.37 26.54
C GLY A 24 18.00 -14.37 25.65
N LEU A 25 18.69 -15.37 25.10
CA LEU A 25 18.05 -16.43 24.33
C LEU A 25 17.10 -17.28 25.19
N THR A 26 17.48 -17.58 26.43
CA THR A 26 16.60 -18.26 27.39
C THR A 26 15.37 -17.42 27.73
N CYS A 27 15.51 -16.11 28.01
CA CYS A 27 14.38 -15.21 28.23
C CYS A 27 13.43 -15.15 27.03
N LEU A 28 13.98 -15.10 25.81
CA LEU A 28 13.19 -15.12 24.58
C LEU A 28 12.40 -16.42 24.47
N LEU A 29 13.02 -17.58 24.71
CA LEU A 29 12.35 -18.88 24.67
C LEU A 29 11.25 -19.01 25.73
N THR A 30 11.51 -18.55 26.96
CA THR A 30 10.50 -18.50 28.02
C THR A 30 9.30 -17.65 27.61
N SER A 31 9.53 -16.48 26.98
CA SER A 31 8.44 -15.63 26.48
C SER A 31 7.61 -16.27 25.36
N LEU A 32 8.21 -17.24 24.64
CA LEU A 32 7.56 -18.01 23.59
C LEU A 32 6.90 -19.30 24.10
N GLY A 33 6.89 -19.52 25.43
CA GLY A 33 6.25 -20.66 26.07
C GLY A 33 7.16 -21.88 26.32
N PHE A 34 8.48 -21.76 26.08
CA PHE A 34 9.44 -22.86 26.30
C PHE A 34 10.11 -22.74 27.68
N SER A 35 9.34 -22.90 28.76
CA SER A 35 9.81 -22.77 30.15
C SER A 35 10.77 -23.88 30.60
N ALA A 36 10.85 -25.00 29.86
CA ALA A 36 11.73 -26.12 30.17
C ALA A 36 13.20 -25.91 29.74
N VAL A 37 13.48 -24.89 28.91
CA VAL A 37 14.83 -24.64 28.38
C VAL A 37 15.66 -23.86 29.40
N ARG A 38 16.79 -24.43 29.84
CA ARG A 38 17.73 -23.80 30.78
C ARG A 38 18.89 -23.16 30.03
N GLU A 39 19.65 -22.28 30.68
CA GLU A 39 20.84 -21.68 30.07
C GLU A 39 21.92 -22.70 29.68
N ASP A 40 21.94 -23.86 30.36
CA ASP A 40 22.81 -25.00 30.04
C ASP A 40 22.43 -25.68 28.71
N ASP A 41 21.18 -25.53 28.26
CA ASP A 41 20.68 -26.04 26.99
C ASP A 41 21.01 -25.10 25.82
N VAL A 42 21.63 -23.94 26.10
CA VAL A 42 22.02 -22.93 25.12
C VAL A 42 23.55 -22.84 25.03
N ASP A 43 24.13 -23.21 23.88
CA ASP A 43 25.57 -23.07 23.58
C ASP A 43 25.81 -21.88 22.65
N VAL A 44 26.47 -20.82 23.13
CA VAL A 44 26.81 -19.63 22.33
C VAL A 44 28.28 -19.65 21.92
N ARG A 45 28.52 -19.54 20.62
CA ARG A 45 29.85 -19.50 20.00
C ARG A 45 30.13 -18.17 19.34
N LYS A 46 31.31 -17.61 19.61
CA LYS A 46 31.83 -16.38 18.99
C LYS A 46 33.01 -16.76 18.08
N LYS A 47 32.90 -16.49 16.78
CA LYS A 47 33.97 -16.60 15.76
C LYS A 47 34.34 -15.20 15.25
N HIS A 48 35.51 -15.05 14.62
CA HIS A 48 36.15 -13.77 14.26
C HIS A 48 35.19 -12.63 13.85
N GLN A 49 34.19 -12.89 13.00
CA GLN A 49 33.21 -11.87 12.55
C GLN A 49 31.74 -12.18 12.89
N ARG A 50 31.45 -13.20 13.70
CA ARG A 50 30.08 -13.69 13.92
C ARG A 50 29.87 -14.28 15.31
N ALA A 51 28.69 -14.06 15.88
CA ALA A 51 28.20 -14.84 17.02
C ALA A 51 26.95 -15.62 16.61
N PHE A 52 26.85 -16.85 17.10
CA PHE A 52 25.73 -17.76 16.86
C PHE A 52 25.57 -18.71 18.04
N GLY A 53 24.39 -19.29 18.20
CA GLY A 53 24.05 -20.20 19.28
C GLY A 53 23.41 -21.49 18.77
N PHE A 54 23.44 -22.51 19.62
CA PHE A 54 22.67 -23.73 19.46
C PHE A 54 21.79 -23.91 20.70
N ILE A 55 20.51 -24.18 20.49
CA ILE A 55 19.55 -24.50 21.55
C ILE A 55 19.20 -25.96 21.43
N TYR A 56 19.30 -26.73 22.51
CA TYR A 56 19.03 -28.16 22.54
C TYR A 56 17.70 -28.46 23.21
N PHE A 57 16.88 -29.28 22.57
CA PHE A 57 15.59 -29.73 23.09
C PHE A 57 15.62 -31.23 23.38
N GLN A 58 14.80 -31.67 24.33
CA GLN A 58 14.68 -33.08 24.69
C GLN A 58 13.85 -33.84 23.64
N HIS A 59 12.84 -33.19 23.06
CA HIS A 59 11.93 -33.79 22.09
C HIS A 59 11.98 -33.09 20.72
N GLU A 60 11.83 -33.87 19.65
CA GLU A 60 11.80 -33.37 18.27
C GLU A 60 10.62 -32.40 18.02
N GLU A 61 9.48 -32.62 18.68
CA GLU A 61 8.32 -31.75 18.54
C GLU A 61 8.55 -30.35 19.13
N GLU A 62 9.26 -30.27 20.26
CA GLU A 62 9.68 -28.98 20.85
C GLU A 62 10.65 -28.25 19.91
N GLN A 63 11.58 -28.97 19.27
CA GLN A 63 12.50 -28.41 18.28
C GLN A 63 11.75 -27.82 17.07
N LYS A 64 10.75 -28.54 16.53
CA LYS A 64 9.91 -28.06 15.42
C LYS A 64 9.09 -26.84 15.82
N GLN A 65 8.49 -26.87 17.01
CA GLN A 65 7.71 -25.75 17.53
C GLN A 65 8.58 -24.52 17.77
N ALA A 66 9.79 -24.70 18.33
CA ALA A 66 10.73 -23.61 18.56
C ALA A 66 11.16 -22.95 17.26
N ILE A 67 11.40 -23.72 16.18
CA ILE A 67 11.71 -23.15 14.86
C ILE A 67 10.56 -22.33 14.33
N ARG A 68 9.32 -22.80 14.44
CA ARG A 68 8.12 -22.05 14.02
C ARG A 68 7.99 -20.75 14.81
N SER A 69 8.05 -20.81 16.14
CA SER A 69 7.90 -19.65 17.02
C SER A 69 9.02 -18.62 16.85
N LEU A 70 10.28 -19.06 16.71
CA LEU A 70 11.42 -18.16 16.50
C LEU A 70 11.49 -17.59 15.06
N SER A 71 10.83 -18.23 14.09
CA SER A 71 10.74 -17.73 12.71
C SER A 71 9.57 -16.73 12.51
N LEU A 72 8.52 -16.88 13.31
CA LEU A 72 7.30 -16.06 13.28
C LEU A 72 7.14 -15.29 14.61
N LEU A 73 8.17 -14.52 14.96
CA LEU A 73 8.18 -13.73 16.18
C LEU A 73 7.08 -12.67 16.14
N SER A 74 6.29 -12.57 17.21
CA SER A 74 5.31 -11.50 17.43
C SER A 74 6.01 -10.16 17.70
N GLU A 75 5.26 -9.05 17.62
CA GLU A 75 5.79 -7.71 17.92
C GLU A 75 6.37 -7.61 19.34
N ASN A 76 5.74 -8.26 20.33
CA ASN A 76 6.23 -8.30 21.70
C ASN A 76 7.59 -9.02 21.81
N SER A 77 7.78 -10.12 21.08
CA SER A 77 9.06 -10.83 21.06
C SER A 77 10.15 -10.05 20.32
N LEU A 78 9.79 -9.22 19.34
CA LEU A 78 10.73 -8.32 18.66
C LEU A 78 11.17 -7.15 19.56
N ILE A 79 10.24 -6.59 20.35
CA ILE A 79 10.55 -5.59 21.38
C ILE A 79 11.52 -6.18 22.41
N LEU A 80 11.27 -7.40 22.87
CA LEU A 80 12.14 -8.09 23.83
C LEU A 80 13.55 -8.33 23.28
N ILE A 81 13.67 -8.77 22.01
CA ILE A 81 14.97 -8.94 21.33
C ILE A 81 15.75 -7.62 21.26
N SER A 82 15.04 -6.52 20.98
CA SER A 82 15.61 -5.17 20.92
C SER A 82 16.11 -4.70 22.30
N GLN A 83 15.28 -4.85 23.34
CA GLN A 83 15.62 -4.48 24.71
C GLN A 83 16.80 -5.29 25.27
N LEU A 84 16.84 -6.59 24.99
CA LEU A 84 17.93 -7.47 25.43
C LEU A 84 19.17 -7.39 24.52
N GLN A 85 19.08 -6.70 23.39
CA GLN A 85 20.16 -6.54 22.39
C GLN A 85 20.81 -7.86 21.97
N ILE A 86 20.01 -8.93 21.83
CA ILE A 86 20.49 -10.30 21.58
C ILE A 86 20.97 -10.48 20.14
N VAL A 87 20.39 -9.73 19.21
CA VAL A 87 20.67 -9.80 17.77
C VAL A 87 21.58 -8.64 17.37
N ALA A 88 22.54 -8.90 16.49
CA ALA A 88 23.44 -7.89 15.95
C ALA A 88 22.63 -6.78 15.26
N GLU A 89 23.12 -5.55 15.39
CA GLU A 89 22.52 -4.37 14.77
C GLU A 89 22.22 -4.60 13.29
N ASN A 90 21.03 -4.19 12.86
CA ASN A 90 20.55 -4.32 11.48
C ASN A 90 20.44 -5.77 10.95
N LYS A 91 20.35 -6.76 11.83
CA LYS A 91 20.09 -8.16 11.45
C LYS A 91 18.84 -8.69 12.12
N ARG A 92 18.27 -9.75 11.55
CA ARG A 92 17.20 -10.55 12.16
C ARG A 92 17.76 -11.87 12.67
N LEU A 93 17.11 -12.42 13.69
CA LEU A 93 17.44 -13.74 14.22
C LEU A 93 17.35 -14.78 13.10
N LYS A 94 18.45 -15.48 12.82
CA LYS A 94 18.47 -16.52 11.78
C LYS A 94 18.27 -17.88 12.43
N VAL A 95 17.18 -18.57 12.12
CA VAL A 95 16.84 -19.85 12.76
C VAL A 95 16.91 -20.98 11.74
N ALA A 96 17.53 -22.11 12.10
CA ALA A 96 17.59 -23.30 11.25
C ALA A 96 17.73 -24.57 12.10
N LEU A 97 17.44 -25.74 11.54
CA LEU A 97 17.84 -27.01 12.16
C LEU A 97 19.37 -27.09 12.24
N LYS A 98 19.89 -27.58 13.36
CA LYS A 98 21.30 -27.94 13.49
C LYS A 98 21.57 -29.10 12.52
N LYS A 99 22.33 -28.84 11.45
CA LYS A 99 22.80 -29.91 10.56
C LYS A 99 23.81 -30.77 11.31
N ASP A 100 23.60 -32.08 11.32
CA ASP A 100 24.66 -33.01 11.67
C ASP A 100 25.79 -32.83 10.65
N ASN A 101 27.02 -32.73 11.15
CA ASN A 101 28.18 -32.50 10.32
C ASN A 101 28.45 -33.74 9.46
N ASN A 102 27.83 -33.81 8.28
CA ASN A 102 28.35 -34.52 7.12
C ASN A 102 27.75 -33.92 5.84
N GLY A 103 28.63 -33.39 5.00
CA GLY A 103 28.53 -33.29 3.54
C GLY A 103 27.23 -32.79 2.89
N ASP A 104 27.31 -31.58 2.34
CA ASP A 104 26.90 -31.30 0.95
C ASP A 104 25.50 -31.73 0.46
N HIS A 105 24.45 -31.00 0.83
CA HIS A 105 23.21 -30.90 0.05
C HIS A 105 22.53 -29.55 0.29
N SER A 106 23.05 -28.49 -0.33
CA SER A 106 22.50 -27.14 -0.27
C SER A 106 21.38 -26.85 -1.29
N VAL A 107 20.99 -27.81 -2.14
CA VAL A 107 20.18 -27.49 -3.35
C VAL A 107 18.78 -28.10 -3.35
N GLN A 108 18.40 -28.91 -2.35
CA GLN A 108 17.12 -29.64 -2.38
C GLN A 108 16.04 -29.11 -1.42
N MET A 109 16.40 -28.44 -0.31
CA MET A 109 15.39 -27.92 0.63
C MET A 109 14.75 -26.61 0.17
N GLU A 110 15.47 -25.74 -0.55
CA GLU A 110 14.92 -24.49 -1.10
C GLU A 110 13.79 -24.74 -2.13
N LYS A 111 13.73 -25.97 -2.67
CA LYS A 111 12.62 -26.45 -3.51
C LYS A 111 11.41 -26.96 -2.69
N ARG A 112 11.62 -27.57 -1.51
CA ARG A 112 10.53 -28.03 -0.61
C ARG A 112 9.86 -26.88 0.16
N TRP A 113 10.60 -25.83 0.52
CA TRP A 113 10.01 -24.61 1.12
C TRP A 113 9.02 -23.90 0.19
N LYS A 114 9.25 -23.96 -1.14
CA LYS A 114 8.30 -23.44 -2.14
C LYS A 114 7.08 -24.36 -2.35
N GLN A 115 7.19 -25.65 -2.06
CA GLN A 115 6.09 -26.60 -2.18
C GLN A 115 5.20 -26.68 -0.94
N ALA A 116 5.75 -26.56 0.28
CA ALA A 116 4.96 -26.57 1.51
C ALA A 116 4.03 -25.35 1.62
N ARG A 117 4.46 -24.18 1.10
CA ARG A 117 3.63 -22.95 1.04
C ARG A 117 2.39 -23.09 0.14
N ASN A 118 2.40 -24.04 -0.80
CA ASN A 118 1.26 -24.33 -1.68
C ASN A 118 0.26 -25.32 -1.07
N LEU A 119 0.62 -26.06 0.00
CA LEU A 119 -0.26 -27.08 0.59
C LEU A 119 -1.10 -26.55 1.77
N GLU A 120 -0.63 -25.54 2.50
CA GLU A 120 -1.37 -24.95 3.64
C GLU A 120 -2.43 -23.91 3.22
N GLN A 121 -2.46 -23.45 1.96
CA GLN A 121 -3.52 -22.56 1.45
C GLN A 121 -4.81 -23.30 0.99
N HIS A 122 -4.88 -24.62 1.13
CA HIS A 122 -6.06 -25.41 0.73
C HIS A 122 -6.75 -26.17 1.88
N GLN A 123 -6.40 -25.93 3.15
CA GLN A 123 -7.13 -26.48 4.29
C GLN A 123 -7.28 -25.47 5.43
N MET A 124 -7.97 -24.36 5.18
CA MET A 124 -8.60 -23.52 6.22
C MET A 124 -9.86 -22.84 5.64
N ALA A 125 -10.66 -23.60 4.91
CA ALA A 125 -12.05 -23.26 4.59
C ALA A 125 -12.92 -24.38 5.15
N GLY A 126 -13.59 -24.09 6.27
CA GLY A 126 -14.55 -24.99 6.90
C GLY A 126 -14.18 -25.33 8.34
N HIS A 127 -14.68 -24.53 9.28
CA HIS A 127 -15.44 -25.06 10.41
C HIS A 127 -16.15 -23.91 11.15
N GLU A 128 -17.48 -23.93 11.04
CA GLU A 128 -18.40 -23.16 11.87
C GLU A 128 -18.27 -23.60 13.34
N SER A 129 -18.45 -22.66 14.26
CA SER A 129 -18.70 -22.99 15.67
C SER A 129 -19.64 -21.98 16.30
N VAL A 130 -20.73 -22.55 16.80
CA VAL A 130 -21.94 -22.01 17.40
C VAL A 130 -21.67 -21.49 18.81
N THR A 131 -22.25 -20.33 19.16
CA THR A 131 -22.59 -20.01 20.56
C THR A 131 -23.91 -19.23 20.65
N ASN A 132 -24.92 -19.86 21.28
CA ASN A 132 -26.18 -19.26 21.77
C ASN A 132 -25.88 -18.34 22.98
N HIS A 133 -26.52 -17.18 23.20
CA HIS A 133 -27.88 -16.92 23.74
C HIS A 133 -27.97 -15.38 24.03
N PRO A 134 -29.11 -14.78 24.46
CA PRO A 134 -30.50 -14.94 24.03
C PRO A 134 -31.18 -13.58 23.67
N SER A 135 -32.38 -13.69 23.13
CA SER A 135 -33.30 -12.66 22.63
C SER A 135 -33.70 -11.54 23.60
N SER A 136 -33.97 -10.35 23.03
CA SER A 136 -35.17 -9.57 23.37
C SER A 136 -35.75 -8.89 22.12
N ASN A 137 -37.01 -9.21 21.84
CA ASN A 137 -37.84 -8.74 20.73
C ASN A 137 -38.13 -7.24 20.78
N ALA A 138 -38.15 -6.58 19.62
CA ALA A 138 -39.25 -5.67 19.25
C ALA A 138 -39.31 -5.52 17.73
N ARG A 139 -40.39 -6.05 17.13
CA ARG A 139 -40.87 -5.75 15.77
C ARG A 139 -41.41 -4.31 15.74
N CYS A 140 -41.24 -3.62 14.62
CA CYS A 140 -42.38 -3.15 13.81
C CYS A 140 -41.96 -2.63 12.44
N ASN A 141 -42.75 -3.02 11.44
CA ASN A 141 -42.72 -2.56 10.05
C ASN A 141 -43.40 -1.19 9.91
N ASN A 142 -42.95 -0.34 8.99
CA ASN A 142 -43.67 0.11 7.77
C ASN A 142 -43.22 1.49 7.24
N SER A 143 -43.21 1.57 5.90
CA SER A 143 -43.57 2.70 5.01
C SER A 143 -42.82 4.05 5.05
N GLN A 144 -42.02 4.26 3.98
CA GLN A 144 -41.84 5.44 3.09
C GLN A 144 -41.81 6.92 3.60
N PRO A 145 -41.11 7.83 2.86
CA PRO A 145 -40.52 9.09 3.36
C PRO A 145 -41.47 10.30 3.25
N PRO A 146 -41.23 11.46 3.91
CA PRO A 146 -40.41 12.54 3.31
C PRO A 146 -39.73 13.56 4.26
N ASN A 147 -38.86 14.39 3.65
CA ASN A 147 -38.53 15.80 3.95
C ASN A 147 -37.72 16.23 5.19
N LEU A 148 -36.56 16.86 4.87
CA LEU A 148 -36.12 18.20 5.27
C LEU A 148 -36.58 18.71 6.65
N LEU A 149 -35.62 18.91 7.56
CA LEU A 149 -35.28 20.21 8.16
C LEU A 149 -34.17 20.05 9.23
N ARG A 150 -33.03 20.69 8.96
CA ARG A 150 -32.39 21.71 9.82
C ARG A 150 -32.27 21.43 11.33
N PHE A 151 -31.09 20.98 11.74
CA PHE A 151 -30.41 21.29 13.01
C PHE A 151 -28.91 21.27 12.65
N SER A 152 -27.99 22.06 13.18
CA SER A 152 -27.91 23.22 14.07
C SER A 152 -26.40 23.41 14.18
N LYS A 153 -25.91 24.64 14.03
CA LYS A 153 -24.47 24.98 14.11
C LYS A 153 -23.77 24.29 15.27
N VAL A 154 -22.76 23.49 14.97
CA VAL A 154 -21.67 23.14 15.88
C VAL A 154 -20.37 23.34 15.09
N PRO A 155 -19.42 24.17 15.55
CA PRO A 155 -18.25 24.55 14.78
C PRO A 155 -17.19 23.45 14.87
N ASN A 156 -17.19 22.51 13.92
CA ASN A 156 -16.08 21.55 13.80
C ASN A 156 -15.74 21.21 12.35
N GLU A 157 -15.96 22.18 11.46
CA GLU A 157 -15.78 22.06 10.01
C GLU A 157 -14.54 22.84 9.50
N THR A 158 -13.83 23.56 10.38
CA THR A 158 -12.76 24.50 9.98
C THR A 158 -11.42 23.82 9.69
N LEU A 159 -11.18 22.58 10.14
CA LEU A 159 -9.92 21.85 9.93
C LEU A 159 -10.01 20.73 8.88
N ARG A 160 -11.22 20.23 8.58
CA ARG A 160 -11.43 19.13 7.61
C ARG A 160 -11.11 19.51 6.16
N THR A 161 -10.98 20.80 5.87
CA THR A 161 -10.80 21.36 4.52
C THR A 161 -9.45 22.04 4.33
N GLN A 162 -8.55 22.02 5.31
CA GLN A 162 -7.28 22.77 5.24
C GLN A 162 -6.10 22.02 4.62
N TRP A 163 -6.12 20.69 4.61
CA TRP A 163 -4.99 19.88 4.09
C TRP A 163 -5.12 19.47 2.60
N THR A 164 -6.10 20.01 1.87
CA THR A 164 -6.17 19.86 0.41
C THR A 164 -5.11 20.74 -0.26
N ALA A 165 -3.92 20.16 -0.45
CA ALA A 165 -2.95 20.35 -1.54
C ALA A 165 -2.47 21.76 -1.97
N SER A 166 -2.80 22.88 -1.32
CA SER A 166 -2.36 24.21 -1.80
C SER A 166 -2.15 25.32 -0.76
N ARG A 167 -2.03 25.02 0.53
CA ARG A 167 -1.49 25.98 1.50
C ARG A 167 -0.13 25.52 2.01
N SER A 168 0.91 26.26 1.65
CA SER A 168 2.19 26.22 2.36
C SER A 168 1.94 26.73 3.78
N LEU A 169 1.79 25.80 4.72
CA LEU A 169 1.83 26.12 6.14
C LEU A 169 3.22 26.65 6.45
N GLU A 170 3.31 27.90 6.90
CA GLU A 170 4.59 28.52 7.23
C GLU A 170 5.26 27.85 8.43
N HIS A 171 4.46 27.37 9.39
CA HIS A 171 4.91 26.63 10.56
C HIS A 171 3.75 25.81 11.18
N LEU A 172 4.10 24.92 12.11
CA LEU A 172 3.20 24.15 12.98
C LEU A 172 3.57 24.37 14.44
N LEU A 173 2.63 24.20 15.37
CA LEU A 173 2.88 24.32 16.81
C LEU A 173 3.08 22.94 17.44
N LEU A 174 4.08 22.82 18.32
CA LEU A 174 4.35 21.61 19.06
C LEU A 174 3.12 21.22 19.91
N GLY A 175 2.64 20.00 19.73
CA GLY A 175 1.49 19.45 20.45
C GLY A 175 0.12 19.80 19.86
N GLU A 176 0.05 20.63 18.81
CA GLU A 176 -1.23 20.91 18.15
C GLU A 176 -1.80 19.65 17.48
N SER A 177 -3.13 19.58 17.37
CA SER A 177 -3.82 18.45 16.77
C SER A 177 -4.25 18.74 15.33
N LEU A 178 -3.81 17.89 14.41
CA LEU A 178 -4.13 17.95 12.98
C LEU A 178 -5.38 17.12 12.60
N GLY A 179 -6.07 16.55 13.59
CA GLY A 179 -7.18 15.63 13.39
C GLY A 179 -6.73 14.18 13.23
N ALA A 180 -7.51 13.37 12.53
CA ALA A 180 -7.25 11.95 12.34
C ALA A 180 -6.70 11.64 10.93
N GLU A 181 -5.99 10.52 10.81
CA GLU A 181 -5.60 9.98 9.51
C GLU A 181 -6.83 9.76 8.61
N THR A 182 -6.62 9.89 7.31
CA THR A 182 -7.68 9.73 6.31
C THR A 182 -7.21 8.85 5.17
N ARG A 183 -8.10 8.59 4.19
CA ARG A 183 -7.70 7.89 2.97
C ARG A 183 -6.59 8.62 2.20
N SER A 184 -6.45 9.93 2.32
CA SER A 184 -5.42 10.71 1.62
C SER A 184 -4.40 11.37 2.56
N LEU A 185 -4.40 11.01 3.86
CA LEU A 185 -3.48 11.58 4.85
C LEU A 185 -2.99 10.47 5.79
N GLU A 186 -1.68 10.32 5.91
CA GLU A 186 -1.02 9.38 6.82
C GLU A 186 -0.08 10.13 7.78
N PHE A 187 -0.09 9.77 9.05
CA PHE A 187 0.81 10.26 10.07
C PHE A 187 1.85 9.20 10.45
N LYS A 188 3.08 9.65 10.67
CA LYS A 188 4.14 8.84 11.25
C LYS A 188 4.91 9.67 12.25
N LYS A 189 5.05 9.17 13.48
CA LYS A 189 5.69 9.90 14.57
C LYS A 189 7.13 10.32 14.25
N GLY A 190 7.88 9.45 13.55
CA GLY A 190 9.23 9.76 13.09
C GLY A 190 10.29 9.83 14.19
N ASP A 191 10.06 9.19 15.34
CA ASP A 191 10.96 9.19 16.48
C ASP A 191 12.15 8.22 16.34
N GLY A 192 13.12 8.37 17.25
CA GLY A 192 14.36 7.58 17.22
C GLY A 192 15.12 7.72 15.91
N ASN A 193 15.51 6.59 15.33
CA ASN A 193 16.28 6.53 14.07
C ASN A 193 15.37 6.31 12.84
N PHE A 194 14.11 6.75 12.91
CA PHE A 194 13.15 6.56 11.82
C PHE A 194 13.65 7.11 10.49
N LEU A 195 14.19 8.34 10.49
CA LEU A 195 14.67 9.01 9.28
C LEU A 195 15.82 8.25 8.60
N GLU A 196 16.62 7.51 9.37
CA GLU A 196 17.79 6.77 8.88
C GLU A 196 17.43 5.36 8.39
N PHE A 197 16.59 4.62 9.13
CA PHE A 197 16.34 3.20 8.85
C PHE A 197 14.97 2.90 8.23
N HIS A 198 13.96 3.71 8.52
CA HIS A 198 12.56 3.41 8.17
C HIS A 198 11.99 4.33 7.10
N LEU A 199 12.58 5.50 6.89
CA LEU A 199 12.09 6.49 5.93
C LEU A 199 11.92 5.88 4.53
N LYS A 200 12.96 5.30 3.93
CA LYS A 200 12.92 4.78 2.55
C LYS A 200 11.80 3.75 2.34
N ARG A 201 11.65 2.82 3.29
CA ARG A 201 10.59 1.80 3.24
C ARG A 201 9.21 2.41 3.40
N THR A 202 9.08 3.38 4.30
CA THR A 202 7.81 4.09 4.54
C THR A 202 7.41 4.88 3.31
N VAL A 203 8.33 5.66 2.73
CA VAL A 203 8.14 6.39 1.48
C VAL A 203 7.71 5.42 0.38
N ALA A 204 8.44 4.33 0.16
CA ALA A 204 8.07 3.35 -0.86
C ALA A 204 6.64 2.81 -0.70
N LYS A 205 6.29 2.38 0.52
CA LYS A 205 4.96 1.82 0.84
C LYS A 205 3.84 2.83 0.62
N TYR A 206 3.95 4.01 1.22
CA TYR A 206 2.86 4.98 1.23
C TYR A 206 2.76 5.75 -0.09
N THR A 207 3.88 6.09 -0.74
CA THR A 207 3.84 6.69 -2.07
C THR A 207 3.17 5.73 -3.08
N CYS A 208 3.49 4.44 -3.03
CA CYS A 208 2.83 3.43 -3.88
C CYS A 208 1.33 3.35 -3.61
N ALA A 209 0.95 3.27 -2.33
CA ALA A 209 -0.45 3.26 -1.92
C ALA A 209 -1.21 4.51 -2.39
N PHE A 210 -0.63 5.70 -2.24
CA PHE A 210 -1.26 6.95 -2.67
C PHE A 210 -1.38 7.05 -4.19
N LEU A 211 -0.33 6.71 -4.96
CA LEU A 211 -0.40 6.68 -6.42
C LEU A 211 -1.53 5.76 -6.92
N ASN A 212 -1.74 4.62 -6.25
CA ASN A 212 -2.77 3.65 -6.61
C ASN A 212 -4.16 3.96 -6.03
N SER A 213 -4.34 5.07 -5.30
CA SER A 213 -5.58 5.33 -4.55
C SER A 213 -6.09 6.77 -4.62
N GLY A 214 -5.57 7.58 -5.55
CA GLY A 214 -6.04 8.95 -5.79
C GLY A 214 -5.20 10.05 -5.16
N GLY A 215 -3.95 9.75 -4.79
CA GLY A 215 -3.00 10.67 -4.19
C GLY A 215 -3.15 10.77 -2.67
N GLY A 216 -2.33 11.62 -2.08
CA GLY A 216 -2.36 11.87 -0.63
C GLY A 216 -1.04 12.37 -0.09
N THR A 217 -0.98 12.57 1.21
CA THR A 217 0.17 13.12 1.91
C THR A 217 0.60 12.23 3.08
N LEU A 218 1.90 11.94 3.14
CA LEU A 218 2.56 11.34 4.30
C LEU A 218 3.21 12.45 5.12
N MET A 219 2.83 12.58 6.39
CA MET A 219 3.45 13.50 7.34
C MET A 219 4.28 12.74 8.37
N VAL A 220 5.58 13.02 8.40
CA VAL A 220 6.53 12.46 9.37
C VAL A 220 6.87 13.53 10.41
N GLY A 221 6.72 13.19 11.69
CA GLY A 221 6.75 14.13 12.82
C GLY A 221 5.38 14.37 13.45
N VAL A 222 4.38 13.55 13.13
CA VAL A 222 3.02 13.61 13.69
C VAL A 222 2.67 12.23 14.24
N THR A 223 2.17 12.16 15.47
CA THR A 223 1.73 10.90 16.08
C THR A 223 0.50 10.33 15.38
N ASP A 224 0.21 9.05 15.61
CA ASP A 224 -0.96 8.38 15.04
C ASP A 224 -2.29 9.01 15.52
N ASP A 225 -2.31 9.64 16.71
CA ASP A 225 -3.44 10.46 17.22
C ASP A 225 -3.46 11.90 16.68
N GLY A 226 -2.59 12.22 15.73
CA GLY A 226 -2.58 13.50 15.02
C GLY A 226 -1.90 14.66 15.74
N LYS A 227 -1.06 14.41 16.75
CA LYS A 227 -0.33 15.47 17.47
C LYS A 227 1.01 15.76 16.82
N VAL A 228 1.29 17.05 16.60
CA VAL A 228 2.57 17.51 16.06
C VAL A 228 3.67 17.33 17.10
N CYS A 229 4.70 16.54 16.75
CA CYS A 229 5.90 16.35 17.57
C CYS A 229 7.16 16.93 16.91
N GLY A 230 7.17 16.92 15.58
CA GLY A 230 8.32 17.22 14.74
C GLY A 230 9.46 16.21 14.85
N VAL A 231 10.33 16.19 13.85
CA VAL A 231 11.58 15.43 13.83
C VAL A 231 12.77 16.39 13.81
N SER A 232 13.84 16.04 14.53
CA SER A 232 15.06 16.85 14.54
C SER A 232 15.71 16.82 13.15
N CYS A 233 15.72 17.98 12.49
CA CYS A 233 16.10 18.10 11.09
C CYS A 233 16.75 19.45 10.79
N ASP A 234 18.08 19.44 10.71
CA ASP A 234 18.86 20.57 10.19
C ASP A 234 18.84 20.59 8.65
N HIS A 235 19.34 21.67 8.05
CA HIS A 235 19.34 21.85 6.59
C HIS A 235 20.11 20.74 5.86
N ARG A 236 21.23 20.28 6.43
CA ARG A 236 22.02 19.17 5.85
C ARG A 236 21.22 17.87 5.83
N ARG A 237 20.47 17.59 6.89
CA ARG A 237 19.61 16.41 6.98
C ARG A 237 18.42 16.53 6.03
N GLU A 238 17.86 17.72 5.82
CA GLU A 238 16.80 17.90 4.81
C GLU A 238 17.27 17.48 3.41
N ASP A 239 18.45 17.93 2.99
CA ASP A 239 18.98 17.61 1.67
C ASP A 239 19.24 16.10 1.50
N ASN A 240 19.80 15.46 2.53
CA ASN A 240 19.96 14.00 2.54
C ASN A 240 18.62 13.27 2.45
N ILE A 241 17.60 13.75 3.16
CA ILE A 241 16.23 13.20 3.12
C ILE A 241 15.63 13.37 1.73
N ARG A 242 15.78 14.54 1.08
CA ARG A 242 15.32 14.78 -0.30
C ARG A 242 15.98 13.79 -1.26
N ILE A 243 17.29 13.61 -1.17
CA ILE A 243 18.04 12.65 -2.00
C ILE A 243 17.52 11.21 -1.79
N ASP A 244 17.30 10.83 -0.53
CA ASP A 244 16.80 9.51 -0.18
C ASP A 244 15.39 9.26 -0.72
N ILE A 245 14.49 10.23 -0.58
CA ILE A 245 13.12 10.17 -1.13
C ILE A 245 13.18 10.06 -2.66
N ASP A 246 13.95 10.93 -3.33
CA ASP A 246 14.11 10.91 -4.77
C ASP A 246 14.67 9.57 -5.27
N SER A 247 15.64 9.00 -4.55
CA SER A 247 16.24 7.70 -4.90
C SER A 247 15.21 6.56 -4.87
N VAL A 248 14.29 6.60 -3.91
CA VAL A 248 13.21 5.62 -3.78
C VAL A 248 12.17 5.82 -4.88
N ILE A 249 11.70 7.05 -5.07
CA ILE A 249 10.63 7.38 -6.04
C ILE A 249 11.09 7.10 -7.48
N LYS A 250 12.36 7.36 -7.83
CA LYS A 250 12.92 7.04 -9.15
C LYS A 250 12.88 5.55 -9.50
N GLY A 251 12.86 4.67 -8.50
CA GLY A 251 12.80 3.22 -8.71
C GLY A 251 11.41 2.67 -9.00
N PHE A 252 10.35 3.49 -8.94
CA PHE A 252 8.97 3.03 -9.14
C PHE A 252 8.71 2.61 -10.59
N ARG A 253 7.70 1.74 -10.75
CA ARG A 253 7.20 1.29 -12.06
C ARG A 253 5.67 1.37 -12.09
N PRO A 254 5.06 2.14 -13.00
CA PRO A 254 5.66 3.09 -13.93
C PRO A 254 6.52 4.16 -13.24
N GLN A 255 7.40 4.81 -14.01
CA GLN A 255 8.26 5.86 -13.46
C GLN A 255 7.40 7.04 -12.96
N VAL A 256 7.68 7.50 -11.75
CA VAL A 256 7.04 8.68 -11.15
C VAL A 256 7.88 9.92 -11.49
N PHE A 257 7.24 10.93 -12.07
CA PHE A 257 7.88 12.18 -12.45
C PHE A 257 7.93 13.18 -11.28
N PRO A 258 8.92 14.09 -11.25
CA PRO A 258 9.03 15.11 -10.21
C PRO A 258 7.80 16.03 -10.06
N SER A 259 6.99 16.20 -11.10
CA SER A 259 5.73 16.96 -11.03
C SER A 259 4.61 16.24 -10.29
N GLN A 260 4.74 14.93 -10.06
CA GLN A 260 3.73 14.09 -9.41
C GLN A 260 3.92 13.98 -7.90
N TYR A 261 4.93 14.65 -7.33
CA TYR A 261 5.10 14.71 -5.88
C TYR A 261 5.77 16.01 -5.44
N SER A 262 5.61 16.35 -4.16
CA SER A 262 6.32 17.44 -3.51
C SER A 262 6.80 17.02 -2.14
N VAL A 263 7.96 17.54 -1.74
CA VAL A 263 8.57 17.31 -0.43
C VAL A 263 8.72 18.66 0.26
N GLN A 264 8.06 18.83 1.40
CA GLN A 264 8.10 20.05 2.20
C GLN A 264 8.56 19.76 3.62
N PHE A 265 9.30 20.69 4.22
CA PHE A 265 9.72 20.62 5.61
C PHE A 265 9.11 21.81 6.34
N ILE A 266 8.09 21.55 7.16
CA ILE A 266 7.36 22.61 7.87
C ILE A 266 7.99 22.80 9.25
N PRO A 267 8.51 24.00 9.59
CA PRO A 267 9.05 24.28 10.92
C PRO A 267 8.04 24.02 12.04
N VAL A 268 8.50 23.47 13.16
CA VAL A 268 7.69 23.34 14.38
C VAL A 268 8.15 24.38 15.40
N LEU A 269 7.22 25.18 15.91
CA LEU A 269 7.46 26.16 16.96
C LEU A 269 6.95 25.62 18.29
N GLU A 270 7.59 26.03 19.39
CA GLU A 270 7.12 25.74 20.74
C GLU A 270 6.44 26.98 21.31
N GLN A 271 5.21 26.83 21.79
CA GLN A 271 4.44 27.94 22.33
C GLN A 271 5.00 28.33 23.71
N SER A 272 5.44 29.58 23.85
CA SER A 272 5.95 30.13 25.12
C SER A 272 5.14 31.35 25.55
N LEU A 273 5.24 31.70 26.83
CA LEU A 273 4.59 32.87 27.43
C LEU A 273 5.02 34.19 26.77
N HIS A 274 6.16 34.20 26.08
CA HIS A 274 6.72 35.37 25.39
C HIS A 274 6.59 35.31 23.85
N GLY A 275 5.76 34.40 23.33
CA GLY A 275 5.58 34.16 21.90
C GLY A 275 6.12 32.81 21.43
N ASP A 276 5.88 32.47 20.17
CA ASP A 276 6.29 31.18 19.61
C ASP A 276 7.81 31.13 19.37
N VAL A 277 8.45 30.11 19.92
CA VAL A 277 9.90 29.94 19.87
C VAL A 277 10.27 28.92 18.78
N PRO A 278 11.17 29.27 17.85
CA PRO A 278 11.65 28.33 16.85
C PRO A 278 12.34 27.12 17.50
N THR A 279 11.99 25.92 17.06
CA THR A 279 12.70 24.69 17.42
C THR A 279 13.59 24.21 16.28
N ASN A 280 14.49 23.25 16.55
CA ASN A 280 15.21 22.52 15.49
C ASN A 280 14.40 21.32 14.95
N ARG A 281 13.07 21.36 15.10
CA ARG A 281 12.17 20.30 14.67
C ARG A 281 11.34 20.75 13.48
N LYS A 282 11.09 19.81 12.57
CA LYS A 282 10.29 20.03 11.37
C LYS A 282 9.34 18.85 11.16
N VAL A 283 8.23 19.08 10.48
CA VAL A 283 7.38 18.01 9.96
C VAL A 283 7.69 17.84 8.48
N LEU A 284 8.11 16.64 8.11
CA LEU A 284 8.37 16.27 6.72
C LEU A 284 7.04 15.86 6.07
N CYS A 285 6.67 16.56 5.00
CA CYS A 285 5.45 16.30 4.24
C CYS A 285 5.82 15.82 2.85
N ILE A 286 5.37 14.62 2.48
CA ILE A 286 5.54 14.06 1.15
C ILE A 286 4.15 13.95 0.53
N THR A 287 3.84 14.85 -0.39
CA THR A 287 2.55 14.89 -1.07
C THR A 287 2.69 14.25 -2.44
N VAL A 288 1.79 13.35 -2.76
CA VAL A 288 1.72 12.63 -4.03
C VAL A 288 0.46 13.09 -4.77
N HIS A 289 0.67 13.59 -5.99
CA HIS A 289 -0.38 14.05 -6.88
C HIS A 289 -0.63 12.97 -7.93
N THR A 290 -1.87 12.51 -8.02
CA THR A 290 -2.26 11.64 -9.14
C THR A 290 -2.56 12.55 -10.33
N PRO A 291 -1.96 12.31 -11.52
CA PRO A 291 -2.32 13.06 -12.72
C PRO A 291 -3.82 12.94 -12.99
N VAL A 292 -4.41 14.02 -13.51
CA VAL A 292 -5.82 14.04 -13.94
C VAL A 292 -6.06 12.99 -15.03
N ASP A 293 -5.04 12.73 -15.84
CA ASP A 293 -4.98 11.63 -16.79
C ASP A 293 -4.59 10.34 -16.06
N GLN A 294 -5.57 9.71 -15.40
CA GLN A 294 -5.39 8.43 -14.72
C GLN A 294 -4.76 7.41 -15.68
N HIS A 295 -3.47 7.14 -15.51
CA HIS A 295 -2.89 5.91 -16.00
C HIS A 295 -3.72 4.74 -15.43
N GLN A 296 -4.33 3.93 -16.29
CA GLN A 296 -5.20 2.79 -15.94
C GLN A 296 -4.43 1.62 -15.27
N GLY A 297 -3.19 1.84 -14.83
CA GLY A 297 -2.28 0.82 -14.31
C GLY A 297 -1.90 1.04 -12.85
N LEU A 298 -1.40 -0.01 -12.21
CA LEU A 298 -0.88 0.03 -10.85
C LEU A 298 0.60 0.40 -10.85
N TYR A 299 0.98 1.24 -9.88
CA TYR A 299 2.36 1.49 -9.52
C TYR A 299 2.88 0.39 -8.59
N ALA A 300 4.12 0.00 -8.81
CA ALA A 300 4.91 -0.91 -7.99
C ALA A 300 6.13 -0.19 -7.41
N THR A 301 6.53 -0.60 -6.21
CA THR A 301 7.76 -0.14 -5.56
C THR A 301 9.00 -0.65 -6.33
N PRO A 302 10.21 -0.13 -6.02
CA PRO A 302 11.45 -0.64 -6.63
C PRO A 302 11.70 -2.14 -6.40
N HIS A 303 11.04 -2.74 -5.40
CA HIS A 303 11.14 -4.16 -5.08
C HIS A 303 10.02 -5.00 -5.73
N GLY A 304 9.13 -4.39 -6.51
CA GLY A 304 8.03 -5.06 -7.19
C GLY A 304 6.79 -5.30 -6.32
N GLU A 305 6.73 -4.72 -5.11
CA GLU A 305 5.56 -4.76 -4.24
C GLU A 305 4.52 -3.76 -4.76
N VAL A 306 3.24 -4.10 -4.67
CA VAL A 306 2.13 -3.21 -5.08
C VAL A 306 1.27 -2.95 -3.87
N PHE A 307 1.15 -1.68 -3.48
CA PHE A 307 0.34 -1.26 -2.33
C PHE A 307 -0.86 -0.47 -2.77
N VAL A 308 -2.00 -0.67 -2.12
CA VAL A 308 -3.24 0.08 -2.33
C VAL A 308 -3.79 0.52 -0.98
N ARG A 309 -4.38 1.72 -0.93
CA ARG A 309 -4.97 2.27 0.29
C ARG A 309 -6.48 2.00 0.32
N ARG A 310 -6.96 1.40 1.43
CA ARG A 310 -8.38 1.12 1.70
C ARG A 310 -8.75 1.67 3.08
N ASP A 311 -9.67 2.63 3.10
CA ASP A 311 -10.36 3.12 4.31
C ASP A 311 -9.44 3.34 5.53
N GLY A 312 -8.31 4.02 5.30
CA GLY A 312 -7.33 4.36 6.35
C GLY A 312 -6.21 3.34 6.56
N SER A 313 -6.23 2.20 5.86
CA SER A 313 -5.18 1.18 5.90
C SER A 313 -4.46 1.02 4.55
N VAL A 314 -3.22 0.56 4.59
CA VAL A 314 -2.45 0.21 3.38
C VAL A 314 -2.29 -1.30 3.31
N GLU A 315 -2.74 -1.89 2.21
CA GLU A 315 -2.62 -3.32 1.92
C GLU A 315 -1.65 -3.56 0.75
N GLU A 316 -0.86 -4.63 0.85
CA GLU A 316 -0.09 -5.16 -0.27
C GLU A 316 -0.95 -6.11 -1.11
N LEU A 317 -1.04 -5.86 -2.42
CA LEU A 317 -1.73 -6.76 -3.33
C LEU A 317 -0.84 -7.97 -3.67
N SER A 318 -1.41 -9.17 -3.52
CA SER A 318 -0.81 -10.39 -4.05
C SER A 318 -0.83 -10.38 -5.58
N ALA A 319 -0.06 -11.27 -6.21
CA ALA A 319 -0.08 -11.43 -7.67
C ALA A 319 -1.49 -11.70 -8.23
N SER A 320 -2.29 -12.53 -7.54
CA SER A 320 -3.69 -12.75 -7.92
C SER A 320 -4.56 -11.51 -7.70
N GLY A 321 -4.30 -10.76 -6.62
CA GLY A 321 -4.96 -9.48 -6.36
C GLY A 321 -4.68 -8.43 -7.45
N VAL A 322 -3.44 -8.33 -7.91
CA VAL A 322 -3.04 -7.47 -9.03
C VAL A 322 -3.74 -7.89 -10.33
N GLN A 323 -3.75 -9.20 -10.64
CA GLN A 323 -4.43 -9.71 -11.84
C GLN A 323 -5.93 -9.40 -11.84
N GLU A 324 -6.59 -9.65 -10.70
CA GLU A 324 -8.01 -9.40 -10.54
C GLU A 324 -8.33 -7.89 -10.60
N TRP A 325 -7.46 -7.05 -10.03
CA TRP A 325 -7.57 -5.60 -10.16
C TRP A 325 -7.50 -5.17 -11.63
N CYS A 326 -6.47 -5.63 -12.36
CA CYS A 326 -6.31 -5.30 -13.78
C CYS A 326 -7.53 -5.75 -14.60
N ARG A 327 -8.02 -6.97 -14.35
CA ARG A 327 -9.21 -7.52 -15.01
C ARG A 327 -10.44 -6.62 -14.79
N ARG A 328 -10.71 -6.23 -13.54
CA ARG A 328 -11.85 -5.35 -13.20
C ARG A 328 -11.69 -3.97 -13.81
N ASN A 329 -10.50 -3.39 -13.76
CA ASN A 329 -10.28 -2.06 -14.31
C ASN A 329 -10.52 -2.05 -15.83
N TYR A 330 -9.97 -3.05 -16.53
CA TYR A 330 -10.18 -3.20 -17.95
C TYR A 330 -11.65 -3.42 -18.32
N GLN A 331 -12.38 -4.24 -17.56
CA GLN A 331 -13.83 -4.44 -17.78
C GLN A 331 -14.63 -3.14 -17.64
N LYS A 332 -14.28 -2.30 -16.66
CA LYS A 332 -14.90 -0.98 -16.50
C LYS A 332 -14.60 -0.09 -17.70
N ASP A 333 -13.36 -0.06 -18.17
CA ASP A 333 -12.96 0.74 -19.32
C ASP A 333 -13.68 0.29 -20.61
N LEU A 334 -13.85 -1.01 -20.81
CA LEU A 334 -14.67 -1.56 -21.90
C LEU A 334 -16.13 -1.10 -21.80
N GLN A 335 -16.72 -1.21 -20.61
CA GLN A 335 -18.11 -0.79 -20.40
C GLN A 335 -18.29 0.71 -20.70
N MET A 336 -17.37 1.55 -20.23
CA MET A 336 -17.42 2.99 -20.51
C MET A 336 -17.34 3.30 -22.00
N LEU A 337 -16.51 2.58 -22.76
CA LEU A 337 -16.43 2.76 -24.21
C LEU A 337 -17.69 2.29 -24.94
N GLN A 338 -18.26 1.14 -24.55
CA GLN A 338 -19.52 0.66 -25.11
C GLN A 338 -20.67 1.62 -24.85
N ASP A 339 -20.73 2.22 -23.65
CA ASP A 339 -21.75 3.21 -23.32
C ASP A 339 -21.55 4.51 -24.14
N ARG A 340 -20.30 4.92 -24.36
CA ARG A 340 -19.97 6.08 -25.20
C ARG A 340 -20.31 5.86 -26.66
N GLU A 341 -20.04 4.67 -27.19
CA GLU A 341 -20.44 4.26 -28.56
C GLU A 341 -21.96 4.34 -28.72
N LYS A 342 -22.73 3.73 -27.80
CA LYS A 342 -24.20 3.80 -27.80
C LYS A 342 -24.74 5.22 -27.71
N GLN A 343 -24.05 6.11 -27.00
CA GLN A 343 -24.43 7.52 -26.95
C GLN A 343 -24.25 8.19 -28.31
N LEU A 344 -23.11 7.98 -28.97
CA LEU A 344 -22.83 8.58 -30.27
C LEU A 344 -23.74 8.05 -31.38
N LEU A 345 -24.08 6.76 -31.35
CA LEU A 345 -25.08 6.19 -32.26
C LEU A 345 -26.44 6.89 -32.14
N ARG A 346 -26.87 7.22 -30.92
CA ARG A 346 -28.11 7.99 -30.70
C ARG A 346 -27.99 9.42 -31.22
N GLU A 347 -26.88 10.10 -30.93
CA GLU A 347 -26.63 11.46 -31.43
C GLU A 347 -26.59 11.52 -32.96
N LEU A 348 -26.04 10.49 -33.62
CA LEU A 348 -26.05 10.33 -35.07
C LEU A 348 -27.46 10.15 -35.62
N GLN A 349 -28.24 9.21 -35.09
CA GLN A 349 -29.63 8.97 -35.51
C GLN A 349 -30.49 10.22 -35.38
N GLU A 350 -30.36 10.96 -34.28
CA GLU A 350 -31.07 12.22 -34.10
C GLU A 350 -30.68 13.29 -35.12
N LYS A 351 -29.39 13.41 -35.46
CA LYS A 351 -28.94 14.37 -36.48
C LYS A 351 -29.41 13.98 -37.88
N GLU A 352 -29.42 12.69 -38.22
CA GLU A 352 -29.95 12.19 -39.49
C GLU A 352 -31.45 12.46 -39.63
N HIS A 353 -32.25 12.18 -38.59
CA HIS A 353 -33.68 12.51 -38.59
C HIS A 353 -33.92 14.01 -38.77
N ARG A 354 -33.18 14.86 -38.05
CA ARG A 354 -33.27 16.32 -38.20
C ARG A 354 -32.91 16.81 -39.61
N LEU A 355 -32.01 16.13 -40.31
CA LEU A 355 -31.71 16.44 -41.70
C LEU A 355 -32.87 16.07 -42.62
N GLN A 356 -33.40 14.86 -42.48
CA GLN A 356 -34.54 14.41 -43.28
C GLN A 356 -35.76 15.32 -43.09
N ASP A 357 -36.04 15.74 -41.86
CA ASP A 357 -37.10 16.70 -41.56
C ASP A 357 -36.89 18.05 -42.28
N LYS A 358 -35.64 18.56 -42.28
CA LYS A 358 -35.28 19.80 -42.97
C LYS A 358 -35.36 19.67 -44.48
N GLU A 359 -34.94 18.54 -45.05
CA GLU A 359 -35.07 18.26 -46.49
C GLU A 359 -36.54 18.16 -46.92
N HIS A 360 -37.40 17.53 -46.09
CA HIS A 360 -38.84 17.49 -46.32
C HIS A 360 -39.52 18.86 -46.18
N GLN A 361 -39.12 19.67 -45.20
CA GLN A 361 -39.58 21.07 -45.09
C GLN A 361 -39.12 21.90 -46.31
N HIS A 362 -37.89 21.71 -46.78
CA HIS A 362 -37.40 22.42 -47.96
C HIS A 362 -38.05 22.01 -49.28
N HIS A 363 -38.56 20.77 -49.39
CA HIS A 363 -39.37 20.35 -50.53
C HIS A 363 -40.80 20.89 -50.49
N GLN A 364 -41.27 21.37 -49.32
CA GLN A 364 -42.54 22.09 -49.19
C GLN A 364 -42.37 23.60 -49.41
N ASP A 365 -41.19 24.15 -49.12
CA ASP A 365 -40.81 25.55 -49.34
C ASP A 365 -39.88 25.70 -50.58
N GLU A 366 -40.42 25.46 -51.78
CA GLU A 366 -39.78 25.89 -53.04
C GLU A 366 -40.12 27.37 -53.33
N GLU A 367 -39.52 28.29 -52.58
CA GLU A 367 -39.27 29.66 -53.07
C GLU A 367 -38.22 30.36 -52.18
N LEU A 368 -37.22 30.95 -52.84
CA LEU A 368 -36.17 31.87 -52.35
C LEU A 368 -34.77 31.31 -52.00
N GLN A 369 -33.81 32.01 -52.58
CA GLN A 369 -32.38 31.75 -52.69
C GLN A 369 -31.64 32.15 -51.41
N ASP A 370 -31.23 31.18 -50.58
CA ASP A 370 -30.14 31.39 -49.61
C ASP A 370 -29.52 30.06 -49.13
N LYS A 371 -29.26 29.15 -50.09
CA LYS A 371 -29.10 27.70 -49.85
C LYS A 371 -27.72 27.19 -49.39
N ASP A 372 -26.64 27.98 -49.38
CA ASP A 372 -25.30 27.34 -49.39
C ASP A 372 -24.60 27.14 -48.04
N VAL A 373 -24.86 27.95 -47.00
CA VAL A 373 -23.98 27.94 -45.80
C VAL A 373 -24.48 27.01 -44.68
N SER A 374 -25.80 26.92 -44.47
CA SER A 374 -26.39 26.14 -43.36
C SER A 374 -26.35 24.63 -43.62
N SER A 375 -26.63 24.20 -44.85
CA SER A 375 -26.60 22.80 -45.28
C SER A 375 -25.18 22.23 -45.34
N GLN A 376 -24.20 23.04 -45.77
CA GLN A 376 -22.78 22.66 -45.75
C GLN A 376 -22.27 22.45 -44.32
N ASN A 377 -22.60 23.34 -43.37
CA ASN A 377 -22.22 23.18 -41.97
C ASN A 377 -22.81 21.89 -41.36
N TYR A 378 -24.04 21.54 -41.73
CA TYR A 378 -24.70 20.32 -41.25
C TYR A 378 -24.09 19.04 -41.81
N LEU A 379 -23.79 19.01 -43.11
CA LEU A 379 -23.09 17.89 -43.75
C LEU A 379 -21.67 17.73 -43.19
N GLN A 380 -20.98 18.83 -42.92
CA GLN A 380 -19.67 18.84 -42.27
C GLN A 380 -19.74 18.26 -40.86
N ASP A 381 -20.75 18.64 -40.07
CA ASP A 381 -21.00 18.11 -38.73
C ASP A 381 -21.27 16.61 -38.74
N LEU A 382 -22.06 16.12 -39.70
CA LEU A 382 -22.34 14.70 -39.88
C LEU A 382 -21.11 13.90 -40.30
N TYR A 383 -20.31 14.46 -41.22
CA TYR A 383 -19.04 13.87 -41.62
C TYR A 383 -18.07 13.76 -40.44
N VAL A 384 -17.95 14.79 -39.61
CA VAL A 384 -17.14 14.78 -38.38
C VAL A 384 -17.62 13.70 -37.40
N LEU A 385 -18.93 13.58 -37.20
CA LEU A 385 -19.49 12.57 -36.28
C LEU A 385 -19.30 11.15 -36.80
N LYS A 386 -19.51 10.91 -38.09
CA LYS A 386 -19.31 9.59 -38.72
C LYS A 386 -17.85 9.15 -38.68
N ASN A 387 -16.91 10.08 -38.89
CA ASN A 387 -15.49 9.81 -38.69
C ASN A 387 -15.16 9.52 -37.23
N ARG A 388 -15.79 10.23 -36.28
CA ARG A 388 -15.58 9.98 -34.85
C ARG A 388 -16.13 8.63 -34.40
N GLU A 389 -17.27 8.22 -34.93
CA GLU A 389 -17.85 6.89 -34.73
C GLU A 389 -16.89 5.80 -35.24
N GLN A 390 -16.41 5.91 -36.49
CA GLN A 390 -15.44 4.95 -37.04
C GLN A 390 -14.15 4.86 -36.23
N GLN A 391 -13.63 6.00 -35.74
CA GLN A 391 -12.47 6.02 -34.84
C GLN A 391 -12.74 5.24 -33.55
N LEU A 392 -13.91 5.43 -32.93
CA LEU A 392 -14.26 4.72 -31.70
C LEU A 392 -14.50 3.24 -31.93
N LEU A 393 -15.08 2.86 -33.07
CA LEU A 393 -15.25 1.46 -33.45
C LEU A 393 -13.89 0.77 -33.60
N GLN A 394 -12.92 1.46 -34.21
CA GLN A 394 -11.54 0.98 -34.31
C GLN A 394 -10.88 0.87 -32.92
N GLU A 395 -11.02 1.91 -32.07
CA GLU A 395 -10.49 1.88 -30.70
C GLU A 395 -11.11 0.74 -29.87
N LEU A 396 -12.40 0.46 -30.05
CA LEU A 396 -13.10 -0.66 -29.41
C LEU A 396 -12.56 -1.99 -29.89
N GLN A 397 -12.42 -2.20 -31.20
CA GLN A 397 -11.86 -3.43 -31.76
C GLN A 397 -10.43 -3.68 -31.28
N ASP A 398 -9.59 -2.65 -31.29
CA ASP A 398 -8.20 -2.73 -30.80
C ASP A 398 -8.16 -3.10 -29.31
N LYS A 399 -9.05 -2.52 -28.49
CA LYS A 399 -9.15 -2.87 -27.07
C LYS A 399 -9.73 -4.27 -26.86
N GLU A 400 -10.71 -4.73 -27.63
CA GLU A 400 -11.20 -6.10 -27.51
C GLU A 400 -10.12 -7.12 -27.86
N GLN A 401 -9.32 -6.85 -28.90
CA GLN A 401 -8.19 -7.70 -29.26
C GLN A 401 -7.13 -7.74 -28.16
N ARG A 402 -6.79 -6.57 -27.57
CA ARG A 402 -5.88 -6.49 -26.43
C ARG A 402 -6.38 -7.26 -25.21
N LEU A 403 -7.69 -7.22 -24.91
CA LEU A 403 -8.28 -8.03 -23.83
C LEU A 403 -8.06 -9.51 -24.11
N LYS A 404 -8.44 -9.97 -25.31
CA LYS A 404 -8.30 -11.38 -25.71
C LYS A 404 -6.85 -11.84 -25.64
N GLU A 405 -5.90 -10.98 -26.00
CA GLU A 405 -4.47 -11.27 -25.84
C GLU A 405 -4.05 -11.37 -24.37
N VAL A 406 -4.51 -10.46 -23.51
CA VAL A 406 -4.21 -10.47 -22.07
C VAL A 406 -4.79 -11.72 -21.42
N GLU A 407 -6.03 -12.08 -21.73
CA GLU A 407 -6.68 -13.31 -21.27
C GLU A 407 -5.95 -14.56 -21.76
N LYS A 408 -5.51 -14.59 -23.02
CA LYS A 408 -4.70 -15.68 -23.56
C LYS A 408 -3.33 -15.78 -22.88
N LYS A 409 -2.68 -14.65 -22.58
CA LYS A 409 -1.39 -14.58 -21.86
C LYS A 409 -1.55 -15.02 -20.40
N LEU A 410 -2.65 -14.66 -19.74
CA LEU A 410 -3.01 -15.08 -18.38
C LEU A 410 -3.31 -16.59 -18.31
N SER A 411 -4.02 -17.12 -19.31
CA SER A 411 -4.35 -18.55 -19.43
C SER A 411 -3.12 -19.42 -19.75
N SER A 412 -2.19 -18.92 -20.57
CA SER A 412 -1.00 -19.67 -21.00
C SER A 412 0.21 -19.57 -20.06
N LYS A 413 0.29 -18.56 -19.19
CA LYS A 413 1.41 -18.38 -18.25
C LYS A 413 0.96 -18.47 -16.80
N SER A 414 0.78 -19.71 -16.32
CA SER A 414 0.58 -20.00 -14.89
C SER A 414 1.79 -19.62 -13.99
N LYS A 415 2.87 -19.00 -14.50
CA LYS A 415 4.09 -18.71 -13.71
C LYS A 415 4.88 -17.43 -14.01
N VAL A 416 4.49 -16.59 -14.97
CA VAL A 416 5.27 -15.35 -15.25
C VAL A 416 4.32 -14.17 -15.47
N CYS A 417 4.23 -13.33 -14.44
CA CYS A 417 3.52 -12.05 -14.48
C CYS A 417 4.32 -11.09 -15.38
N VAL A 418 3.75 -10.70 -16.51
CA VAL A 418 4.24 -9.54 -17.27
C VAL A 418 3.48 -8.34 -16.72
N ILE A 419 4.20 -7.44 -16.05
CA ILE A 419 3.70 -6.11 -15.71
C ILE A 419 3.72 -5.33 -17.04
N LEU A 420 2.54 -4.99 -17.56
CA LEU A 420 2.38 -4.10 -18.72
C LEU A 420 2.33 -2.65 -18.26
#